data_AF-B3EFV0-F1
#
_entry.id   AF-B3EFV0-F1
#
_cell.length_a   1.000
_cell.length_b   1.000
_cell.length_c   1.000
_cell.angle_alpha   90.00
_cell.angle_beta   90.00
_cell.angle_gamma   90.00
#
_symmetry.space_group_name_H-M   'P 1'
#
loop_
_entity.id
_entity.type
_entity.pdbx_description
1 polymer ?
#
loop_
_entity_poly.entity_id
_entity_poly.type
_entity_poly.pdbx_seq_one_letter_code
_entity_poly.pdbx_strand_id
1 'polypeptide(L)'
;MKRCPASHLPLREEPEWRAIHNDGGYETIFRLIGSDVIQCEHRSDNGNIVLSGIDSKKFLSILENLNLLHTPIYLLVNLENVTDIGYQYRTDFLNFAFNWGKNITMLVLYNVRDEIRNRLECFSAIAPEKIHMTFANSYKDALDIILKLPEHSSSETGELPEKNGSEQLKTKLLASITRISLLNLLDQPVQTSPAEHEFYDYFMAVEEFRKDMISKRKHDREQKKEIRQEYERRYNKQLSDLQQEIDLHKKQVQSYKNTVTALHSGIALRDEQLLRLNAVHAEKKTITELLCKQLHSIDKNDHFGNLCPDMGDTKPVTEHYDLKLTASEALFLDQLKKNHPFLTGDDVKICLLIRKNYSTKMIARLSATSTRGIESIRYRLHKKLGLQKNQSIKAYLCGF
;
A
#
# COMPACT_ATOMS: atom_id res chain seq x y z
N MET A 1 25.38 0.59 -50.34
CA MET A 1 24.50 1.64 -49.77
C MET A 1 23.13 1.52 -50.42
N LYS A 2 22.07 1.37 -49.62
CA LYS A 2 20.70 1.47 -50.14
C LYS A 2 20.47 2.93 -50.58
N ARG A 3 19.70 3.12 -51.64
CA ARG A 3 19.28 4.45 -52.12
C ARG A 3 17.77 4.55 -52.00
N CYS A 4 17.28 5.74 -51.70
CA CYS A 4 15.85 6.03 -51.72
C CYS A 4 15.31 5.77 -53.14
N PRO A 5 14.23 5.00 -53.30
CA PRO A 5 13.70 4.64 -54.62
C PRO A 5 13.09 5.83 -55.36
N ALA A 6 12.62 6.86 -54.64
CA ALA A 6 12.00 8.04 -55.23
C ALA A 6 12.98 9.19 -55.49
N SER A 7 13.93 9.47 -54.58
CA SER A 7 14.87 10.59 -54.70
C SER A 7 16.29 10.18 -55.12
N HIS A 8 16.60 8.89 -55.13
CA HIS A 8 17.95 8.33 -55.35
C HIS A 8 19.02 8.77 -54.34
N LEU A 9 18.63 9.51 -53.29
CA LEU A 9 19.50 9.92 -52.18
C LEU A 9 19.95 8.71 -51.34
N PRO A 10 21.09 8.81 -50.61
CA PRO A 10 21.51 7.77 -49.68
C PRO A 10 20.41 7.46 -48.65
N LEU A 11 20.12 6.18 -48.44
CA LEU A 11 19.21 5.71 -47.40
C LEU A 11 20.01 4.98 -46.33
N ARG A 12 19.92 5.45 -45.08
CA ARG A 12 20.51 4.82 -43.90
C ARG A 12 19.41 4.32 -42.97
N GLU A 13 19.62 3.13 -42.43
CA GLU A 13 18.74 2.47 -41.48
C GLU A 13 19.62 1.64 -40.56
N GLU A 14 19.41 1.77 -39.25
CA GLU A 14 20.10 0.97 -38.24
C GLU A 14 19.09 0.15 -37.44
N PRO A 15 19.43 -1.09 -37.01
CA PRO A 15 18.52 -1.92 -36.21
C PRO A 15 18.03 -1.23 -34.93
N GLU A 16 18.86 -0.37 -34.36
CA GLU A 16 18.55 0.35 -33.12
C GLU A 16 17.64 1.55 -33.32
N TRP A 17 17.38 1.99 -34.56
CA TRP A 17 16.53 3.14 -34.87
C TRP A 17 15.04 2.75 -34.89
N ARG A 18 14.59 2.18 -33.76
CA ARG A 18 13.25 1.65 -33.56
C ARG A 18 12.74 2.05 -32.18
N ALA A 19 11.51 2.51 -32.10
CA ALA A 19 10.80 2.73 -30.84
C ALA A 19 9.70 1.68 -30.70
N ILE A 20 9.71 0.92 -29.61
CA ILE A 20 8.73 -0.15 -29.35
C ILE A 20 7.61 0.40 -28.47
N HIS A 21 6.37 0.28 -28.93
CA HIS A 21 5.18 0.76 -28.22
C HIS A 21 4.36 -0.43 -27.73
N ASN A 22 4.75 -0.99 -26.57
CA ASN A 22 4.13 -2.20 -26.01
C ASN A 22 2.60 -2.05 -25.82
N ASP A 23 2.15 -0.90 -25.31
CA ASP A 23 0.74 -0.65 -25.07
C ASP A 23 -0.10 -0.58 -26.37
N GLY A 24 0.55 -0.28 -27.50
CA GLY A 24 -0.10 -0.19 -28.81
C GLY A 24 0.16 -1.39 -29.73
N GLY A 25 1.07 -2.30 -29.36
CA GLY A 25 1.44 -3.46 -30.20
C GLY A 25 2.05 -3.08 -31.56
N TYR A 26 2.85 -2.01 -31.62
CA TYR A 26 3.53 -1.57 -32.83
C TYR A 26 4.94 -1.07 -32.53
N GLU A 27 5.77 -1.01 -33.57
CA GLU A 27 7.05 -0.31 -33.55
C GLU A 27 7.04 0.88 -34.51
N THR A 28 7.78 1.93 -34.16
CA THR A 28 8.09 3.04 -35.06
C THR A 28 9.52 2.89 -35.54
N ILE A 29 9.71 2.77 -36.84
CA ILE A 29 11.00 2.59 -37.50
C ILE A 29 11.43 3.92 -38.09
N PHE A 30 12.67 4.33 -37.82
CA PHE A 30 13.26 5.57 -38.34
C PHE A 30 14.31 5.26 -39.40
N ARG A 31 14.31 6.02 -40.49
CA ARG A 31 15.33 5.97 -41.55
C ARG A 31 15.78 7.38 -41.90
N LEU A 32 17.07 7.54 -42.23
CA LEU A 32 17.61 8.79 -42.74
C LEU A 32 17.72 8.72 -44.27
N ILE A 33 17.11 9.68 -44.95
CA ILE A 33 17.20 9.90 -46.39
C ILE A 33 18.05 11.15 -46.61
N GLY A 34 19.12 11.03 -47.39
CA GLY A 34 20.05 12.13 -47.61
C GLY A 34 20.79 12.50 -46.32
N SER A 35 20.73 13.78 -45.94
CA SER A 35 21.43 14.34 -44.77
C SER A 35 20.50 14.73 -43.62
N ASP A 36 19.22 14.98 -43.89
CA ASP A 36 18.33 15.76 -43.00
C ASP A 36 16.86 15.33 -43.06
N VAL A 37 16.49 14.39 -43.94
CA VAL A 37 15.12 13.88 -44.05
C VAL A 37 14.98 12.59 -43.25
N ILE A 38 14.17 12.62 -42.19
CA ILE A 38 13.89 11.44 -41.37
C ILE A 38 12.53 10.88 -41.75
N GLN A 39 12.54 9.65 -42.24
CA GLN A 39 11.35 8.87 -42.51
C GLN A 39 10.94 8.07 -41.27
N CYS A 40 9.67 8.15 -40.89
CA CYS A 40 9.04 7.38 -39.83
C CYS A 40 7.99 6.44 -40.44
N GLU A 41 8.07 5.15 -40.12
CA GLU A 41 7.11 4.13 -40.52
C GLU A 41 6.61 3.38 -39.28
N HIS A 42 5.28 3.23 -39.15
CA HIS A 42 4.68 2.44 -38.08
C HIS A 42 4.36 1.01 -38.58
N ARG A 43 4.85 0.01 -37.86
CA ARG A 43 4.69 -1.40 -38.20
C ARG A 43 4.09 -2.19 -37.04
N SER A 44 3.15 -3.06 -37.35
CA SER A 44 2.52 -3.99 -36.42
C SER A 44 2.27 -5.32 -37.12
N ASP A 45 2.33 -6.42 -36.36
CA ASP A 45 2.03 -7.76 -36.87
C ASP A 45 0.57 -7.92 -37.30
N ASN A 46 -0.34 -7.14 -36.70
CA ASN A 46 -1.78 -7.20 -36.94
C ASN A 46 -2.28 -6.20 -38.00
N GLY A 47 -1.38 -5.40 -38.59
CA GLY A 47 -1.67 -4.44 -39.67
C GLY A 47 -2.44 -3.17 -39.27
N ASN A 48 -3.33 -3.21 -38.28
CA ASN A 48 -4.06 -2.05 -37.78
C ASN A 48 -3.37 -1.44 -36.55
N ILE A 49 -3.09 -0.14 -36.59
CA ILE A 49 -2.35 0.56 -35.54
C ILE A 49 -3.19 1.68 -34.96
N VAL A 50 -3.35 1.67 -33.63
CA VAL A 50 -3.79 2.83 -32.87
C VAL A 50 -2.56 3.47 -32.23
N LEU A 51 -2.23 4.69 -32.63
CA LEU A 51 -1.06 5.38 -32.11
C LEU A 51 -1.25 5.69 -30.63
N SER A 52 -0.45 5.06 -29.77
CA SER A 52 -0.62 5.11 -28.32
C SER A 52 0.27 6.17 -27.66
N GLY A 53 1.45 6.45 -28.21
CA GLY A 53 2.37 7.46 -27.66
C GLY A 53 3.54 7.78 -28.58
N ILE A 54 4.30 8.82 -28.25
CA ILE A 54 5.56 9.16 -28.94
C ILE A 54 6.72 8.97 -27.98
N ASP A 55 7.70 8.13 -28.36
CA ASP A 55 8.95 8.01 -27.60
C ASP A 55 9.92 9.12 -28.01
N SER A 56 9.72 10.32 -27.44
CA SER A 56 10.58 11.47 -27.71
C SER A 56 12.04 11.23 -27.31
N LYS A 57 12.29 10.43 -26.27
CA LYS A 57 13.66 10.12 -25.82
C LYS A 57 14.39 9.32 -26.88
N LYS A 58 13.72 8.28 -27.42
CA LYS A 58 14.30 7.47 -28.49
C LYS A 58 14.56 8.32 -29.74
N PHE A 59 13.60 9.14 -30.14
CA PHE A 59 13.77 10.04 -31.27
C PHE A 59 14.96 11.01 -31.09
N LEU A 60 15.09 11.65 -29.93
CA LEU A 60 16.20 12.56 -29.63
C LEU A 60 17.56 11.83 -29.64
N SER A 61 17.63 10.61 -29.12
CA SER A 61 18.88 9.81 -29.17
C SER A 61 19.30 9.48 -30.61
N ILE A 62 18.34 9.27 -31.51
CA ILE A 62 18.63 9.04 -32.94
C ILE A 62 19.17 10.32 -33.58
N LEU A 63 18.57 11.48 -33.29
CA LEU A 63 19.08 12.77 -33.76
C LEU A 63 20.50 13.04 -33.25
N GLU A 64 20.78 12.71 -32.00
CA GLU A 64 22.11 12.89 -31.40
C GLU A 64 23.15 12.03 -32.12
N ASN A 65 22.86 10.75 -32.33
CA ASN A 65 23.73 9.82 -33.06
C ASN A 65 24.00 10.27 -34.51
N LEU A 66 23.05 10.99 -35.10
CA LEU A 66 23.15 11.54 -36.45
C LEU A 66 23.77 12.95 -36.50
N ASN A 67 24.08 13.57 -35.36
CA ASN A 67 24.47 14.98 -35.22
C ASN A 67 23.45 15.97 -35.80
N LEU A 68 22.16 15.66 -35.71
CA LEU A 68 21.04 16.46 -36.22
C LEU A 68 20.27 17.25 -35.14
N LEU A 69 20.72 17.20 -33.88
CA LEU A 69 20.06 17.86 -32.74
C LEU A 69 19.98 19.39 -32.82
N HIS A 70 20.76 20.02 -33.71
CA HIS A 70 20.81 21.48 -33.88
C HIS A 70 20.70 21.93 -35.34
N THR A 71 20.40 21.01 -36.25
CA THR A 71 20.24 21.30 -37.68
C THR A 71 18.77 21.25 -38.07
N PRO A 72 18.32 22.06 -39.04
CA PRO A 72 17.02 21.88 -39.67
C PRO A 72 16.82 20.43 -40.14
N ILE A 73 15.68 19.84 -39.81
CA ILE A 73 15.30 18.50 -40.23
C ILE A 73 13.88 18.48 -40.78
N TYR A 74 13.64 17.48 -41.64
CA TYR A 74 12.38 17.27 -42.34
C TYR A 74 11.83 15.90 -41.99
N LEU A 75 10.56 15.81 -41.59
CA LEU A 75 9.93 14.55 -41.20
C LEU A 75 8.96 14.05 -42.27
N LEU A 76 9.11 12.78 -42.63
CA LEU A 76 8.20 12.04 -43.51
C LEU A 76 7.54 10.93 -42.71
N VAL A 77 6.24 11.00 -42.45
CA VAL A 77 5.56 9.99 -41.62
C VAL A 77 4.53 9.23 -42.45
N ASN A 78 4.71 7.91 -42.54
CA ASN A 78 3.73 7.01 -43.16
C ASN A 78 2.64 6.64 -42.17
N LEU A 79 1.38 6.92 -42.52
CA LEU A 79 0.21 6.58 -41.70
C LEU A 79 -0.71 5.52 -42.32
N GLU A 80 -0.26 4.79 -43.34
CA GLU A 80 -1.05 3.80 -44.08
C GLU A 80 -1.76 2.76 -43.18
N ASN A 81 -1.05 2.28 -42.16
CA ASN A 81 -1.53 1.26 -41.22
C ASN A 81 -2.23 1.85 -39.99
N VAL A 82 -2.30 3.17 -39.87
CA VAL A 82 -2.86 3.84 -38.70
C VAL A 82 -4.37 3.99 -38.87
N THR A 83 -5.12 3.37 -37.96
CA THR A 83 -6.59 3.40 -37.93
C THR A 83 -7.12 4.43 -36.95
N ASP A 84 -6.39 4.70 -35.85
CA ASP A 84 -6.78 5.73 -34.89
C ASP A 84 -5.61 6.34 -34.13
N ILE A 85 -5.87 7.46 -33.45
CA ILE A 85 -4.90 8.23 -32.65
C ILE A 85 -5.40 8.35 -31.21
N GLY A 86 -4.67 7.72 -30.29
CA GLY A 86 -4.95 7.69 -28.86
C GLY A 86 -4.71 9.03 -28.16
N TYR A 87 -5.28 9.22 -26.97
CA TYR A 87 -5.13 10.46 -26.19
C TYR A 87 -3.68 10.80 -25.85
N GLN A 88 -2.90 9.80 -25.40
CA GLN A 88 -1.53 10.03 -24.96
C GLN A 88 -0.63 10.47 -26.13
N TYR A 89 -0.72 9.83 -27.30
CA TYR A 89 -0.02 10.27 -28.51
C TYR A 89 -0.30 11.74 -28.84
N ARG A 90 -1.55 12.19 -28.74
CA ARG A 90 -1.91 13.60 -29.01
C ARG A 90 -1.22 14.56 -28.04
N THR A 91 -1.13 14.17 -26.77
CA THR A 91 -0.44 14.94 -25.74
C THR A 91 1.07 14.96 -25.98
N ASP A 92 1.65 13.81 -26.32
CA ASP A 92 3.07 13.68 -26.60
C ASP A 92 3.47 14.47 -27.85
N PHE A 93 2.64 14.47 -28.89
CA PHE A 93 2.88 15.26 -30.11
C PHE A 93 2.99 16.75 -29.81
N LEU A 94 2.08 17.29 -29.00
CA LEU A 94 2.15 18.70 -28.63
C LEU A 94 3.38 18.99 -27.77
N ASN A 95 3.65 18.17 -26.78
CA ASN A 95 4.87 18.31 -25.97
C ASN A 95 6.13 18.24 -26.83
N PHE A 96 6.16 17.34 -27.81
CA PHE A 96 7.23 17.21 -28.77
C PHE A 96 7.36 18.46 -29.64
N ALA A 97 6.26 18.90 -30.27
CA ALA A 97 6.22 20.08 -31.13
C ALA A 97 6.67 21.36 -30.40
N PHE A 98 6.16 21.61 -29.19
CA PHE A 98 6.47 22.83 -28.43
C PHE A 98 7.87 22.83 -27.79
N ASN A 99 8.36 21.70 -27.31
CA ASN A 99 9.63 21.66 -26.55
C ASN A 99 10.84 21.24 -27.39
N TRP A 100 10.64 20.29 -28.31
CA TRP A 100 11.74 19.57 -28.98
C TRP A 100 11.72 19.75 -30.51
N GLY A 101 10.60 20.17 -31.07
CA GLY A 101 10.44 20.39 -32.51
C GLY A 101 11.08 21.67 -33.05
N LYS A 102 11.94 22.35 -32.27
CA LYS A 102 12.55 23.63 -32.66
C LYS A 102 13.36 23.56 -33.96
N ASN A 103 13.84 22.39 -34.35
CA ASN A 103 14.59 22.22 -35.58
C ASN A 103 13.82 21.48 -36.67
N ILE A 104 12.57 21.09 -36.39
CA ILE A 104 11.72 20.47 -37.39
C ILE A 104 11.13 21.59 -38.20
N THR A 105 11.59 21.73 -39.44
CA THR A 105 11.10 22.76 -40.35
C THR A 105 9.77 22.34 -40.97
N MET A 106 9.65 21.06 -41.33
CA MET A 106 8.44 20.52 -41.93
C MET A 106 8.16 19.08 -41.52
N LEU A 107 6.87 18.78 -41.36
CA LEU A 107 6.31 17.46 -41.13
C LEU A 107 5.31 17.13 -42.24
N VAL A 108 5.64 16.19 -43.10
CA VAL A 108 4.74 15.70 -44.15
C VAL A 108 4.17 14.35 -43.74
N LEU A 109 2.85 14.28 -43.63
CA LEU A 109 2.12 13.05 -43.38
C LEU A 109 1.58 12.49 -44.69
N TYR A 110 1.78 11.21 -44.94
CA TYR A 110 1.28 10.57 -46.16
C TYR A 110 0.56 9.25 -45.89
N ASN A 111 -0.24 8.81 -46.85
CA ASN A 111 -1.15 7.68 -46.73
C ASN A 111 -2.11 7.81 -45.53
N VAL A 112 -2.56 9.05 -45.26
CA VAL A 112 -3.46 9.35 -44.14
C VAL A 112 -4.89 8.95 -44.50
N ARG A 113 -5.48 8.07 -43.69
CA ARG A 113 -6.88 7.67 -43.84
C ARG A 113 -7.83 8.80 -43.43
N ASP A 114 -8.99 8.87 -44.07
CA ASP A 114 -9.94 9.97 -43.87
C ASP A 114 -10.50 10.00 -42.43
N GLU A 115 -10.61 8.86 -41.77
CA GLU A 115 -11.13 8.75 -40.40
C GLU A 115 -10.25 9.49 -39.37
N ILE A 116 -8.94 9.57 -39.63
CA ILE A 116 -7.97 10.22 -38.73
C ILE A 116 -7.52 11.61 -39.23
N ARG A 117 -7.82 11.96 -40.48
CA ARG A 117 -7.40 13.22 -41.11
C ARG A 117 -7.81 14.44 -40.29
N ASN A 118 -9.08 14.52 -39.89
CA ASN A 118 -9.58 15.65 -39.08
C ASN A 118 -8.86 15.78 -37.74
N ARG A 119 -8.48 14.65 -37.11
CA ARG A 119 -7.71 14.67 -35.85
C ARG A 119 -6.31 15.24 -36.08
N LEU A 120 -5.67 14.90 -37.18
CA LEU A 120 -4.35 15.42 -37.55
C LEU A 120 -4.39 16.91 -37.94
N GLU A 121 -5.45 17.34 -38.63
CA GLU A 121 -5.69 18.77 -38.91
C GLU A 121 -5.89 19.59 -37.62
N CYS A 122 -6.52 19.00 -36.60
CA CYS A 122 -6.60 19.64 -35.28
C CYS A 122 -5.21 19.89 -34.67
N PHE A 123 -4.25 18.99 -34.87
CA PHE A 123 -2.88 19.20 -34.38
C PHE A 123 -2.13 20.26 -35.18
N SER A 124 -2.27 20.26 -36.50
CA SER A 124 -1.63 21.28 -37.34
C SER A 124 -2.10 22.69 -36.98
N ALA A 125 -3.37 22.82 -36.55
CA ALA A 125 -3.94 24.09 -36.15
C ALA A 125 -3.36 24.68 -34.85
N ILE A 126 -2.76 23.86 -33.99
CA ILE A 126 -2.14 24.30 -32.72
C ILE A 126 -0.62 24.07 -32.67
N ALA A 127 -0.03 23.52 -33.73
CA ALA A 127 1.41 23.40 -33.85
C ALA A 127 2.07 24.80 -33.81
N PRO A 128 3.28 24.94 -33.28
CA PRO A 128 4.04 26.18 -33.36
C PRO A 128 4.19 26.63 -34.82
N GLU A 129 4.15 27.94 -35.08
CA GLU A 129 4.27 28.50 -36.45
C GLU A 129 5.50 28.01 -37.22
N LYS A 130 6.56 27.62 -36.50
CA LYS A 130 7.81 27.12 -37.06
C LYS A 130 7.71 25.71 -37.66
N ILE A 131 6.75 24.89 -37.21
CA ILE A 131 6.59 23.51 -37.70
C ILE A 131 5.51 23.50 -38.78
N HIS A 132 5.93 23.49 -40.04
CA HIS A 132 4.99 23.40 -41.15
C HIS A 132 4.51 21.96 -41.30
N MET A 133 3.23 21.73 -41.04
CA MET A 133 2.62 20.41 -41.19
C MET A 133 1.76 20.36 -42.46
N THR A 134 1.96 19.34 -43.29
CA THR A 134 1.22 19.16 -44.54
C THR A 134 0.91 17.69 -44.82
N PHE A 135 0.01 17.45 -45.75
CA PHE A 135 -0.47 16.12 -46.12
C PHE A 135 -0.13 15.81 -47.58
N ALA A 136 0.25 14.57 -47.86
CA ALA A 136 0.51 14.06 -49.19
C ALA A 136 -0.23 12.74 -49.42
N ASN A 137 -0.50 12.41 -50.69
CA ASN A 137 -1.24 11.20 -51.03
C ASN A 137 -0.33 9.98 -51.19
N SER A 138 0.95 10.19 -51.50
CA SER A 138 1.91 9.12 -51.73
C SER A 138 3.28 9.46 -51.16
N TYR A 139 4.13 8.44 -50.98
CA TYR A 139 5.52 8.61 -50.57
C TYR A 139 6.31 9.52 -51.52
N LYS A 140 6.07 9.41 -52.83
CA LYS A 140 6.76 10.23 -53.84
C LYS A 140 6.35 11.70 -53.72
N ASP A 141 5.04 11.97 -53.65
CA ASP A 141 4.54 13.34 -53.50
C ASP A 141 5.05 13.97 -52.19
N ALA A 142 5.11 13.18 -51.12
CA ALA A 142 5.60 13.64 -49.82
C ALA A 142 7.08 14.05 -49.88
N LEU A 143 7.91 13.25 -50.56
CA LEU A 143 9.32 13.59 -50.79
C LEU A 143 9.49 14.79 -51.71
N ASP A 144 8.71 14.87 -52.79
CA ASP A 144 8.78 15.97 -53.74
C ASP A 144 8.44 17.32 -53.07
N ILE A 145 7.53 17.33 -52.10
CA ILE A 145 7.21 18.54 -51.31
C ILE A 145 8.46 19.03 -50.55
N ILE A 146 9.17 18.14 -49.86
CA ILE A 146 10.36 18.50 -49.09
C ILE A 146 11.50 18.95 -50.02
N LEU A 147 11.77 18.18 -51.07
CA LEU A 147 12.90 18.44 -51.97
C LEU A 147 12.74 19.72 -52.81
N LYS A 148 11.52 20.21 -53.00
CA LYS A 148 11.24 21.48 -53.69
C LYS A 148 11.42 22.72 -52.82
N LEU A 149 11.68 22.57 -51.52
CA LEU A 149 11.88 23.72 -50.64
C LEU A 149 13.15 24.50 -51.01
N PRO A 150 13.18 25.83 -50.82
CA PRO A 150 14.32 26.67 -51.18
C PRO A 150 15.62 26.32 -50.44
N GLU A 151 15.55 25.68 -49.27
CA GLU A 151 16.75 25.15 -48.58
C GLU A 151 17.35 23.91 -49.30
N HIS A 152 16.55 23.22 -50.11
CA HIS A 152 16.94 22.04 -50.91
C HIS A 152 17.07 22.33 -52.41
N SER A 153 16.59 23.49 -52.88
CA SER A 153 16.59 23.89 -54.29
C SER A 153 17.39 25.18 -54.48
N SER A 154 18.29 25.18 -55.47
CA SER A 154 19.19 26.31 -55.77
C SER A 154 18.49 27.52 -56.42
N SER A 155 17.21 27.76 -56.14
CA SER A 155 16.38 28.76 -56.83
C SER A 155 15.54 29.57 -55.84
N GLU A 156 15.46 30.87 -56.12
CA GLU A 156 14.88 31.93 -55.28
C GLU A 156 13.41 31.69 -54.88
N THR A 157 13.11 32.03 -53.61
CA THR A 157 11.81 32.39 -53.02
C THR A 157 10.58 31.62 -53.51
N GLY A 158 10.37 30.42 -52.96
CA GLY A 158 9.04 29.82 -52.87
C GLY A 158 8.39 30.21 -51.55
N GLU A 159 7.54 31.23 -51.55
CA GLU A 159 6.61 31.46 -50.43
C GLU A 159 5.71 30.22 -50.29
N LEU A 160 5.53 29.74 -49.05
CA LEU A 160 4.53 28.72 -48.74
C LEU A 160 3.17 29.23 -49.26
N PRO A 161 2.33 28.37 -49.87
CA PRO A 161 1.07 28.81 -50.44
C PRO A 161 0.24 29.55 -49.38
N GLU A 162 -0.06 30.83 -49.62
CA GLU A 162 -0.93 31.62 -48.75
C GLU A 162 -2.29 30.91 -48.64
N LYS A 163 -2.67 30.55 -47.41
CA LYS A 163 -3.99 29.95 -47.16
C LYS A 163 -5.08 30.98 -47.44
N ASN A 164 -6.08 30.59 -48.24
CA ASN A 164 -7.26 31.41 -48.52
C ASN A 164 -7.98 31.78 -47.20
N GLY A 165 -8.71 32.90 -47.17
CA GLY A 165 -9.37 33.40 -45.95
C GLY A 165 -10.24 32.36 -45.22
N SER A 166 -10.97 31.53 -45.96
CA SER A 166 -11.77 30.42 -45.40
C SER A 166 -10.92 29.33 -44.75
N GLU A 167 -9.74 29.00 -45.30
CA GLU A 167 -8.83 28.02 -44.70
C GLU A 167 -8.18 28.53 -43.42
N GLN A 168 -7.89 29.85 -43.36
CA GLN A 168 -7.40 30.48 -42.15
C GLN A 168 -8.46 30.43 -41.04
N LEU A 169 -9.73 30.69 -41.37
CA LEU A 169 -10.84 30.58 -40.43
C LEU A 169 -11.07 29.14 -39.97
N LYS A 170 -11.05 28.15 -40.89
CA LYS A 170 -11.10 26.73 -40.53
C LYS A 170 -9.98 26.37 -39.55
N THR A 171 -8.75 26.82 -39.82
CA THR A 171 -7.59 26.58 -38.94
C THR A 171 -7.82 27.19 -37.56
N LYS A 172 -8.31 28.44 -37.47
CA LYS A 172 -8.61 29.11 -36.18
C LYS A 172 -9.69 28.39 -35.38
N LEU A 173 -10.73 27.88 -36.05
CA LEU A 173 -11.81 27.12 -35.42
C LEU A 173 -11.29 25.81 -34.84
N LEU A 174 -10.56 25.01 -35.64
CA LEU A 174 -9.93 23.77 -35.20
C LEU A 174 -8.96 24.01 -34.04
N ALA A 175 -8.18 25.08 -34.09
CA ALA A 175 -7.27 25.45 -33.02
C ALA A 175 -8.01 25.71 -31.70
N SER A 176 -9.14 26.42 -31.77
CA SER A 176 -9.98 26.73 -30.60
C SER A 176 -10.58 25.47 -29.99
N ILE A 177 -11.14 24.58 -30.82
CA ILE A 177 -11.68 23.29 -30.38
C ILE A 177 -10.59 22.43 -29.72
N THR A 178 -9.39 22.41 -30.30
CA THR A 178 -8.29 21.59 -29.79
C THR A 178 -7.76 22.12 -28.45
N ARG A 179 -7.65 23.45 -28.30
CA ARG A 179 -7.28 24.08 -27.01
C ARG A 179 -8.26 23.73 -25.89
N ILE A 180 -9.55 23.72 -26.19
CA ILE A 180 -10.61 23.38 -25.22
C ILE A 180 -10.57 21.88 -24.90
N SER A 181 -10.65 21.03 -25.93
CA SER A 181 -10.89 19.58 -25.76
C SER A 181 -9.65 18.79 -25.34
N LEU A 182 -8.47 19.13 -25.85
CA LEU A 182 -7.23 18.39 -25.61
C LEU A 182 -6.37 19.06 -24.53
N LEU A 183 -6.23 20.38 -24.58
CA LEU A 183 -5.36 21.12 -23.66
C LEU A 183 -6.08 21.67 -22.42
N ASN A 184 -7.42 21.59 -22.38
CA ASN A 184 -8.24 22.14 -21.30
C ASN A 184 -7.93 23.63 -21.01
N LEU A 185 -7.54 24.38 -22.06
CA LEU A 185 -7.24 25.81 -22.01
C LEU A 185 -8.53 26.61 -22.15
N LEU A 186 -9.30 26.61 -21.07
CA LEU A 186 -10.59 27.28 -21.02
C LEU A 186 -10.48 28.79 -20.82
N ASP A 187 -9.36 29.32 -20.36
CA ASP A 187 -9.23 30.74 -20.02
C ASP A 187 -9.00 31.65 -21.24
N GLN A 188 -8.77 31.07 -22.43
CA GLN A 188 -8.57 31.81 -23.66
C GLN A 188 -9.90 31.91 -24.43
N PRO A 189 -10.39 33.12 -24.76
CA PRO A 189 -11.60 33.26 -25.57
C PRO A 189 -11.37 32.75 -26.99
N VAL A 190 -12.43 32.24 -27.61
CA VAL A 190 -12.39 31.83 -29.02
C VAL A 190 -12.21 33.06 -29.90
N GLN A 191 -11.21 33.05 -30.78
CA GLN A 191 -11.03 34.11 -31.77
C GLN A 191 -12.13 34.01 -32.83
N THR A 192 -13.03 34.99 -32.89
CA THR A 192 -14.22 34.94 -33.75
C THR A 192 -13.93 35.31 -35.20
N SER A 193 -14.78 34.80 -36.10
CA SER A 193 -14.89 35.29 -37.48
C SER A 193 -15.67 36.63 -37.53
N PRO A 194 -15.56 37.45 -38.59
CA PRO A 194 -16.49 38.57 -38.80
C PRO A 194 -17.96 38.10 -38.84
N ALA A 195 -18.88 38.93 -38.36
CA ALA A 195 -20.30 38.57 -38.21
C ALA A 195 -20.99 38.19 -39.53
N GLU A 196 -20.48 38.67 -40.66
CA GLU A 196 -21.05 38.42 -41.99
C GLU A 196 -20.52 37.12 -42.63
N HIS A 197 -19.55 36.44 -42.02
CA HIS A 197 -18.95 35.24 -42.58
C HIS A 197 -19.78 33.99 -42.25
N GLU A 198 -19.86 33.05 -43.20
CA GLU A 198 -20.56 31.75 -43.05
C GLU A 198 -20.10 30.90 -41.85
N PHE A 199 -18.93 31.20 -41.27
CA PHE A 199 -18.38 30.44 -40.14
C PHE A 199 -18.73 31.05 -38.79
N TYR A 200 -19.32 32.24 -38.75
CA TYR A 200 -19.55 32.99 -37.52
C TYR A 200 -20.30 32.16 -36.45
N ASP A 201 -21.41 31.53 -36.83
CA ASP A 201 -22.22 30.73 -35.91
C ASP A 201 -21.46 29.53 -35.32
N TYR A 202 -20.53 28.95 -36.08
CA TYR A 202 -19.68 27.87 -35.58
C TYR A 202 -18.69 28.37 -34.52
N PHE A 203 -18.09 29.55 -34.71
CA PHE A 203 -17.24 30.16 -33.69
C PHE A 203 -18.02 30.49 -32.41
N MET A 204 -19.24 31.02 -32.57
CA MET A 204 -20.13 31.32 -31.44
C MET A 204 -20.54 30.05 -30.67
N ALA A 205 -20.87 28.96 -31.38
CA ALA A 205 -21.17 27.69 -30.75
C ALA A 205 -19.98 27.14 -29.93
N VAL A 206 -18.74 27.27 -30.45
CA VAL A 206 -17.53 26.84 -29.71
C VAL A 206 -17.26 27.75 -28.51
N GLU A 207 -17.55 29.05 -28.61
CA GLU A 207 -17.41 30.00 -27.50
C GLU A 207 -18.42 29.74 -26.38
N GLU A 208 -19.69 29.45 -26.70
CA GLU A 208 -20.69 29.03 -25.71
C GLU A 208 -20.31 27.69 -25.08
N PHE A 209 -19.86 26.72 -25.87
CA PHE A 209 -19.33 25.46 -25.35
C PHE A 209 -18.17 25.68 -24.37
N ARG A 210 -17.24 26.61 -24.66
CA ARG A 210 -16.15 26.97 -23.75
C ARG A 210 -16.68 27.50 -22.41
N LYS A 211 -17.68 28.40 -22.43
CA LYS A 211 -18.31 28.96 -21.22
C LYS A 211 -18.99 27.88 -20.38
N ASP A 212 -19.68 26.93 -21.02
CA ASP A 212 -20.29 25.79 -20.33
C ASP A 212 -19.23 24.91 -19.66
N MET A 213 -18.11 24.66 -20.33
CA MET A 213 -17.00 23.90 -19.76
C MET A 213 -16.34 24.61 -18.56
N ILE A 214 -16.27 25.95 -18.57
CA ILE A 214 -15.83 26.73 -17.40
C ILE A 214 -16.80 26.54 -16.23
N SER A 215 -18.11 26.69 -16.50
CA SER A 215 -19.16 26.53 -15.50
C SER A 215 -19.16 25.13 -14.88
N LYS A 216 -19.04 24.09 -15.73
CA LYS A 216 -18.90 22.70 -15.28
C LYS A 216 -17.66 22.49 -14.43
N ARG A 217 -16.51 23.04 -14.83
CA ARG A 217 -15.27 22.94 -14.05
C ARG A 217 -15.38 23.64 -12.69
N LYS A 218 -16.08 24.77 -12.63
CA LYS A 218 -16.36 25.46 -11.37
C LYS A 218 -17.24 24.59 -10.45
N HIS A 219 -18.31 24.02 -10.99
CA HIS A 219 -19.19 23.11 -10.27
C HIS A 219 -18.45 21.87 -9.75
N ASP A 220 -17.64 21.22 -10.58
CA ASP A 220 -16.84 20.04 -10.18
C ASP A 220 -15.83 20.39 -9.06
N ARG A 221 -15.26 21.61 -9.09
CA ARG A 221 -14.36 22.09 -8.03
C ARG A 221 -15.09 22.31 -6.71
N GLU A 222 -16.30 22.85 -6.76
CA GLU A 222 -17.17 23.07 -5.60
C GLU A 222 -17.59 21.73 -4.98
N GLN A 223 -18.12 20.79 -5.78
CA GLN A 223 -18.46 19.44 -5.30
C GLN A 223 -17.26 18.73 -4.67
N LYS A 224 -16.08 18.76 -5.31
CA LYS A 224 -14.86 18.16 -4.74
C LYS A 224 -14.45 18.82 -3.43
N LYS A 225 -14.70 20.12 -3.26
CA LYS A 225 -14.43 20.84 -2.01
C LYS A 225 -15.41 20.41 -0.91
N GLU A 226 -16.69 20.30 -1.21
CA GLU A 226 -17.72 19.83 -0.28
C GLU A 226 -17.43 18.40 0.19
N ILE A 227 -17.14 17.49 -0.74
CA ILE A 227 -16.77 16.11 -0.44
C ILE A 227 -15.54 16.09 0.49
N ARG A 228 -14.49 16.86 0.18
CA ARG A 228 -13.29 16.95 1.04
C ARG A 228 -13.62 17.45 2.45
N GLN A 229 -14.42 18.51 2.56
CA GLN A 229 -14.83 19.03 3.86
C GLN A 229 -15.67 18.03 4.65
N GLU A 230 -16.53 17.26 3.98
CA GLU A 230 -17.30 16.20 4.63
C GLU A 230 -16.39 15.08 5.16
N TYR A 231 -15.43 14.62 4.34
CA TYR A 231 -14.44 13.64 4.77
C TYR A 231 -13.62 14.14 5.96
N GLU A 232 -13.13 15.38 5.92
CA GLU A 232 -12.39 15.99 7.03
C GLU A 232 -13.23 16.07 8.31
N ARG A 233 -14.51 16.46 8.22
CA ARG A 233 -15.43 16.46 9.37
C ARG A 233 -15.61 15.06 9.95
N ARG A 234 -15.84 14.05 9.10
CA ARG A 234 -16.00 12.66 9.53
C ARG A 234 -14.73 12.14 10.20
N TYR A 235 -13.57 12.42 9.61
CA TYR A 235 -12.26 12.03 10.15
C TYR A 235 -12.00 12.68 11.52
N ASN A 236 -12.22 13.99 11.64
CA ASN A 236 -12.02 14.72 12.91
C ASN A 236 -12.99 14.24 14.00
N LYS A 237 -14.24 13.90 13.63
CA LYS A 237 -15.19 13.30 14.57
C LYS A 237 -14.69 11.96 15.09
N GLN A 238 -14.27 11.05 14.20
CA GLN A 238 -13.70 9.75 14.61
C GLN A 238 -12.47 9.91 15.50
N LEU A 239 -11.60 10.87 15.20
CA LEU A 239 -10.42 11.15 16.01
C LEU A 239 -10.80 11.63 17.42
N SER A 240 -11.79 12.51 17.53
CA SER A 240 -12.32 12.99 18.80
C SER A 240 -12.96 11.87 19.62
N ASP A 241 -13.76 11.01 18.98
CA ASP A 241 -14.43 9.88 19.63
C ASP A 241 -13.38 8.89 20.19
N LEU A 242 -12.34 8.59 19.41
CA LEU A 242 -11.23 7.72 19.84
C LEU A 242 -10.42 8.34 20.98
N GLN A 243 -10.18 9.65 20.95
CA GLN A 243 -9.51 10.35 22.05
C GLN A 243 -10.32 10.27 23.35
N GLN A 244 -11.64 10.42 23.27
CA GLN A 244 -12.52 10.28 24.42
C GLN A 244 -12.48 8.86 25.00
N GLU A 245 -12.45 7.83 24.14
CA GLU A 245 -12.32 6.44 24.57
C GLU A 245 -10.98 6.15 25.25
N ILE A 246 -9.88 6.64 24.67
CA ILE A 246 -8.54 6.55 25.26
C ILE A 246 -8.52 7.19 26.66
N ASP A 247 -9.12 8.37 26.82
CA ASP A 247 -9.14 9.05 28.12
C ASP A 247 -10.03 8.36 29.15
N LEU A 248 -11.13 7.72 28.72
CA LEU A 248 -11.93 6.86 29.59
C LEU A 248 -11.11 5.65 30.07
N HIS A 249 -10.41 4.98 29.15
CA HIS A 249 -9.56 3.83 29.47
C HIS A 249 -8.41 4.22 30.42
N LYS A 250 -7.80 5.39 30.22
CA LYS A 250 -6.79 5.93 31.16
C LYS A 250 -7.35 6.09 32.58
N LYS A 251 -8.57 6.65 32.72
CA LYS A 251 -9.23 6.79 34.04
C LYS A 251 -9.50 5.43 34.69
N GLN A 252 -9.96 4.44 33.91
CA GLN A 252 -10.16 3.08 34.42
C GLN A 252 -8.86 2.45 34.90
N VAL A 253 -7.79 2.53 34.10
CA VAL A 253 -6.46 2.04 34.48
C VAL A 253 -5.98 2.69 35.78
N GLN A 254 -6.20 4.00 35.95
CA GLN A 254 -5.82 4.68 37.19
C GLN A 254 -6.64 4.19 38.39
N SER A 255 -7.94 3.95 38.21
CA SER A 255 -8.79 3.40 39.28
C SER A 255 -8.34 2.00 39.70
N TYR A 256 -8.01 1.12 38.74
CA TYR A 256 -7.47 -0.20 39.02
C TYR A 256 -6.10 -0.14 39.71
N LYS A 257 -5.23 0.80 39.32
CA LYS A 257 -3.96 1.01 40.05
C LYS A 257 -4.22 1.37 41.51
N ASN A 258 -5.13 2.30 41.77
CA ASN A 258 -5.45 2.73 43.14
C ASN A 258 -6.01 1.57 43.98
N THR A 259 -6.92 0.75 43.43
CA THR A 259 -7.48 -0.41 44.15
C THR A 259 -6.42 -1.47 44.42
N VAL A 260 -5.55 -1.73 43.45
CA VAL A 260 -4.41 -2.64 43.61
C VAL A 260 -3.50 -2.15 44.73
N THR A 261 -3.16 -0.87 44.78
CA THR A 261 -2.33 -0.29 45.85
C THR A 261 -2.99 -0.46 47.22
N ALA A 262 -4.29 -0.16 47.34
CA ALA A 262 -5.04 -0.31 48.58
C ALA A 262 -5.09 -1.77 49.08
N LEU A 263 -5.28 -2.73 48.17
CA LEU A 263 -5.24 -4.15 48.49
C LEU A 263 -3.85 -4.59 48.97
N HIS A 264 -2.78 -4.15 48.30
CA HIS A 264 -1.41 -4.45 48.72
C HIS A 264 -1.12 -3.92 50.13
N SER A 265 -1.55 -2.69 50.47
CA SER A 265 -1.42 -2.18 51.84
C SER A 265 -2.22 -3.01 52.85
N GLY A 266 -3.41 -3.48 52.47
CA GLY A 266 -4.24 -4.33 53.31
C GLY A 266 -3.65 -5.74 53.54
N ILE A 267 -2.93 -6.28 52.56
CA ILE A 267 -2.19 -7.54 52.71
C ILE A 267 -1.01 -7.35 53.66
N ALA A 268 -0.23 -6.28 53.48
CA ALA A 268 0.92 -5.98 54.34
C ALA A 268 0.53 -5.87 55.83
N LEU A 269 -0.60 -5.20 56.12
CA LEU A 269 -1.13 -5.10 57.49
C LEU A 269 -1.50 -6.47 58.08
N ARG A 270 -2.14 -7.34 57.28
CA ARG A 270 -2.51 -8.69 57.74
C ARG A 270 -1.27 -9.58 57.94
N ASP A 271 -0.28 -9.46 57.08
CA ASP A 271 0.99 -10.18 57.23
C ASP A 271 1.72 -9.77 58.51
N GLU A 272 1.73 -8.47 58.85
CA GLU A 272 2.30 -7.99 60.12
C GLU A 272 1.56 -8.57 61.33
N GLN A 273 0.22 -8.60 61.29
CA GLN A 273 -0.59 -9.20 62.35
C GLN A 273 -0.31 -10.70 62.50
N LEU A 274 -0.19 -11.43 61.39
CA LEU A 274 0.16 -12.85 61.40
C LEU A 274 1.54 -13.09 62.00
N LEU A 275 2.54 -12.25 61.68
CA LEU A 275 3.87 -12.34 62.28
C LEU A 275 3.82 -12.15 63.80
N ARG A 276 3.08 -11.16 64.30
CA ARG A 276 2.89 -10.94 65.74
C ARG A 276 2.22 -12.14 66.42
N LEU A 277 1.15 -12.66 65.81
CA LEU A 277 0.46 -13.83 66.35
C LEU A 277 1.37 -15.07 66.37
N ASN A 278 2.15 -15.30 65.32
CA ASN A 278 3.10 -16.40 65.25
C ASN A 278 4.19 -16.28 66.32
N ALA A 279 4.68 -15.07 66.61
CA ALA A 279 5.65 -14.83 67.69
C ALA A 279 5.06 -15.17 69.07
N VAL A 280 3.83 -14.72 69.36
CA VAL A 280 3.12 -15.06 70.60
C VAL A 280 2.87 -16.57 70.70
N HIS A 281 2.51 -17.21 69.59
CA HIS A 281 2.34 -18.67 69.56
C HIS A 281 3.64 -19.42 69.83
N ALA A 282 4.77 -18.95 69.29
CA ALA A 282 6.08 -19.52 69.57
C ALA A 282 6.47 -19.38 71.05
N GLU A 283 6.23 -18.22 71.65
CA GLU A 283 6.49 -17.97 73.08
C GLU A 283 5.58 -18.82 73.98
N LYS A 284 4.29 -18.93 73.66
CA LYS A 284 3.40 -19.85 74.36
C LYS A 284 3.90 -21.28 74.26
N LYS A 285 4.33 -21.72 73.07
CA LYS A 285 4.87 -23.07 72.86
C LYS A 285 6.08 -23.34 73.76
N THR A 286 7.05 -22.43 73.84
CA THR A 286 8.23 -22.60 74.72
C THR A 286 7.86 -22.64 76.20
N ILE A 287 6.89 -21.83 76.63
CA ILE A 287 6.38 -21.86 78.01
C ILE A 287 5.72 -23.21 78.30
N THR A 288 4.87 -23.71 77.39
CA THR A 288 4.22 -25.02 77.56
C THR A 288 5.25 -26.15 77.58
N GLU A 289 6.29 -26.09 76.74
CA GLU A 289 7.42 -27.04 76.77
C GLU A 289 8.17 -27.03 78.10
N LEU A 290 8.44 -25.85 78.67
CA LEU A 290 9.08 -25.71 79.99
C LEU A 290 8.22 -26.26 81.13
N LEU A 291 6.93 -25.91 81.13
CA LEU A 291 5.97 -26.40 82.13
C LEU A 291 5.83 -27.92 82.05
N CYS A 292 5.77 -28.49 80.85
CA CYS A 292 5.73 -29.93 80.65
C CYS A 292 7.00 -30.62 81.17
N LYS A 293 8.19 -30.06 80.92
CA LYS A 293 9.45 -30.57 81.50
C LYS A 293 9.47 -30.51 83.02
N GLN A 294 8.97 -29.43 83.62
CA GLN A 294 8.87 -29.30 85.07
C GLN A 294 7.88 -30.31 85.66
N LEU A 295 6.72 -30.49 85.03
CA LEU A 295 5.71 -31.47 85.45
C LEU A 295 6.29 -32.90 85.45
N HIS A 296 7.00 -33.27 84.39
CA HIS A 296 7.71 -34.56 84.27
C HIS A 296 8.82 -34.76 85.33
N SER A 297 9.47 -33.68 85.79
CA SER A 297 10.50 -33.77 86.83
C SER A 297 9.92 -34.03 88.23
N ILE A 298 8.66 -33.65 88.46
CA ILE A 298 7.94 -33.81 89.72
C ILE A 298 7.18 -35.14 89.74
N ASP A 299 6.61 -35.56 88.61
CA ASP A 299 5.90 -36.83 88.46
C ASP A 299 6.80 -37.95 87.94
N LYS A 300 7.46 -38.68 88.86
CA LYS A 300 8.35 -39.79 88.52
C LYS A 300 7.63 -41.11 88.15
N ASN A 301 6.30 -41.17 88.28
CA ASN A 301 5.47 -42.35 88.04
C ASN A 301 4.52 -42.20 86.83
N ASP A 302 4.71 -41.14 86.03
CA ASP A 302 4.02 -40.89 84.75
C ASP A 302 2.47 -40.95 84.82
N HIS A 303 1.90 -40.50 85.94
CA HIS A 303 0.45 -40.48 86.12
C HIS A 303 -0.23 -39.34 85.35
N PHE A 304 0.51 -38.29 85.02
CA PHE A 304 0.01 -37.14 84.26
C PHE A 304 0.54 -37.06 82.82
N GLY A 305 1.13 -38.13 82.27
CA GLY A 305 1.67 -38.16 80.90
C GLY A 305 0.69 -37.69 79.82
N ASN A 306 -0.62 -37.85 80.05
CA ASN A 306 -1.69 -37.45 79.13
C ASN A 306 -2.07 -35.96 79.15
N LEU A 307 -1.56 -35.16 80.11
CA LEU A 307 -1.82 -33.71 80.20
C LEU A 307 -0.85 -32.85 79.39
N CYS A 308 0.32 -33.40 79.06
CA CYS A 308 1.19 -32.82 78.06
C CYS A 308 0.75 -33.36 76.69
N PRO A 309 0.27 -32.50 75.77
CA PRO A 309 0.00 -32.93 74.41
C PRO A 309 1.27 -33.57 73.84
N ASP A 310 1.13 -34.68 73.12
CA ASP A 310 2.25 -35.30 72.40
C ASP A 310 2.98 -34.24 71.57
N MET A 311 4.17 -33.87 72.04
CA MET A 311 5.07 -32.91 71.38
C MET A 311 6.00 -33.63 70.39
N GLY A 312 5.74 -34.91 70.08
CA GLY A 312 6.31 -35.60 68.94
C GLY A 312 5.75 -35.02 67.65
N ASP A 313 6.62 -34.34 66.89
CA ASP A 313 6.39 -33.73 65.59
C ASP A 313 5.00 -33.11 65.41
N THR A 314 4.94 -31.78 65.45
CA THR A 314 3.84 -31.03 64.84
C THR A 314 3.52 -31.66 63.47
N LYS A 315 2.49 -32.51 63.42
CA LYS A 315 1.89 -32.96 62.16
C LYS A 315 1.64 -31.67 61.40
N PRO A 316 2.31 -31.47 60.27
CA PRO A 316 2.51 -30.13 59.78
C PRO A 316 1.20 -29.66 59.17
N VAL A 317 0.34 -29.00 59.96
CA VAL A 317 -0.90 -28.33 59.56
C VAL A 317 -1.52 -28.94 58.29
N THR A 318 -1.86 -30.23 58.33
CA THR A 318 -2.37 -30.96 57.14
C THR A 318 -3.78 -31.50 57.31
N GLU A 319 -4.53 -31.14 58.36
CA GLU A 319 -5.84 -31.77 58.63
C GLU A 319 -7.05 -30.83 58.71
N HIS A 320 -6.96 -29.57 58.25
CA HIS A 320 -8.17 -28.78 57.98
C HIS A 320 -8.10 -28.02 56.65
N TYR A 321 -8.05 -28.79 55.56
CA TYR A 321 -8.62 -28.35 54.29
C TYR A 321 -9.59 -29.43 53.82
N ASP A 322 -10.80 -29.43 54.39
CA ASP A 322 -11.97 -29.92 53.67
C ASP A 322 -12.16 -29.02 52.44
N LEU A 323 -11.35 -29.24 51.41
CA LEU A 323 -11.64 -28.78 50.07
C LEU A 323 -12.98 -29.42 49.71
N LYS A 324 -14.08 -28.67 49.85
CA LYS A 324 -15.37 -29.03 49.25
C LYS A 324 -15.11 -29.26 47.77
N LEU A 325 -14.93 -30.52 47.38
CA LEU A 325 -14.71 -30.91 46.01
C LEU A 325 -15.96 -30.53 45.22
N THR A 326 -15.77 -29.78 44.14
CA THR A 326 -16.86 -29.57 43.20
C THR A 326 -17.18 -30.89 42.47
N ALA A 327 -18.38 -31.03 41.93
CA ALA A 327 -18.75 -32.24 41.18
C ALA A 327 -17.79 -32.52 40.00
N SER A 328 -17.28 -31.47 39.36
CA SER A 328 -16.26 -31.56 38.30
C SER A 328 -14.91 -32.09 38.82
N GLU A 329 -14.51 -31.68 40.03
CA GLU A 329 -13.28 -32.16 40.65
C GLU A 329 -13.38 -33.62 41.08
N ALA A 330 -14.54 -34.05 41.59
CA ALA A 330 -14.79 -35.44 41.92
C ALA A 330 -14.72 -36.36 40.68
N LEU A 331 -15.36 -35.95 39.57
CA LEU A 331 -15.30 -36.68 38.30
C LEU A 331 -13.87 -36.75 37.73
N PHE A 332 -13.13 -35.65 37.79
CA PHE A 332 -11.71 -35.64 37.40
C PHE A 332 -10.89 -36.64 38.22
N LEU A 333 -11.06 -36.66 39.55
CA LEU A 333 -10.31 -37.57 40.41
C LEU A 333 -10.64 -39.04 40.13
N ASP A 334 -11.90 -39.34 39.81
CA ASP A 334 -12.33 -40.69 39.44
C ASP A 334 -11.71 -41.13 38.10
N GLN A 335 -11.77 -40.28 37.07
CA GLN A 335 -11.13 -40.56 35.78
C GLN A 335 -9.60 -40.65 35.88
N LEU A 336 -8.98 -39.79 36.70
CA LEU A 336 -7.53 -39.81 36.92
C LEU A 336 -7.09 -41.11 37.59
N LYS A 337 -7.83 -41.58 38.61
CA LYS A 337 -7.55 -42.86 39.27
C LYS A 337 -7.82 -44.06 38.36
N LYS A 338 -8.83 -43.98 37.50
CA LYS A 338 -9.13 -45.03 36.52
C LYS A 338 -8.04 -45.16 35.46
N ASN A 339 -7.52 -44.04 34.97
CA ASN A 339 -6.47 -44.03 33.94
C ASN A 339 -5.07 -44.25 34.52
N HIS A 340 -4.83 -43.87 35.78
CA HIS A 340 -3.54 -44.02 36.46
C HIS A 340 -3.71 -44.63 37.86
N PRO A 341 -4.03 -45.93 37.97
CA PRO A 341 -4.34 -46.57 39.26
C PRO A 341 -3.13 -46.67 40.21
N PHE A 342 -1.92 -46.44 39.71
CA PHE A 342 -0.67 -46.52 40.47
C PHE A 342 -0.27 -45.21 41.19
N LEU A 343 -1.07 -44.14 41.05
CA LEU A 343 -0.84 -42.88 41.77
C LEU A 343 -1.20 -43.03 43.25
N THR A 344 -0.36 -42.52 44.15
CA THR A 344 -0.68 -42.49 45.58
C THR A 344 -1.73 -41.43 45.89
N GLY A 345 -2.35 -41.49 47.07
CA GLY A 345 -3.31 -40.47 47.50
C GLY A 345 -2.73 -39.05 47.46
N ASP A 346 -1.46 -38.88 47.80
CA ASP A 346 -0.76 -37.59 47.77
C ASP A 346 -0.43 -37.13 46.35
N ASP A 347 -0.07 -38.07 45.46
CA ASP A 347 0.12 -37.78 44.03
C ASP A 347 -1.18 -37.23 43.41
N VAL A 348 -2.32 -37.85 43.75
CA VAL A 348 -3.64 -37.43 43.28
C VAL A 348 -4.02 -36.03 43.80
N LYS A 349 -3.76 -35.74 45.09
CA LYS A 349 -3.98 -34.40 45.67
C LYS A 349 -3.14 -33.34 44.97
N ILE A 350 -1.87 -33.63 44.69
CA ILE A 350 -0.97 -32.68 44.01
C ILE A 350 -1.40 -32.46 42.56
N CYS A 351 -1.86 -33.49 41.85
CA CYS A 351 -2.45 -33.34 40.51
C CYS A 351 -3.66 -32.40 40.52
N LEU A 352 -4.55 -32.51 41.50
CA LEU A 352 -5.68 -31.59 41.66
C LEU A 352 -5.22 -30.14 41.83
N LEU A 353 -4.23 -29.91 42.69
CA LEU A 353 -3.69 -28.57 42.93
C LEU A 353 -3.01 -27.99 41.68
N ILE A 354 -2.32 -28.83 40.90
CA ILE A 354 -1.72 -28.43 39.62
C ILE A 354 -2.81 -28.08 38.60
N ARG A 355 -3.89 -28.87 38.50
CA ARG A 355 -5.04 -28.60 37.62
C ARG A 355 -5.72 -27.27 37.98
N LYS A 356 -5.86 -26.98 39.28
CA LYS A 356 -6.35 -25.68 39.81
C LYS A 356 -5.40 -24.51 39.61
N ASN A 357 -4.25 -24.72 38.96
CA ASN A 357 -3.26 -23.69 38.66
C ASN A 357 -2.61 -23.04 39.89
N TYR A 358 -2.52 -23.76 41.02
CA TYR A 358 -1.74 -23.27 42.16
C TYR A 358 -0.24 -23.24 41.82
N SER A 359 0.44 -22.19 42.27
CA SER A 359 1.89 -22.04 42.08
C SER A 359 2.66 -23.07 42.91
N THR A 360 3.87 -23.44 42.49
CA THR A 360 4.73 -24.38 43.25
C THR A 360 4.95 -23.92 44.71
N LYS A 361 5.05 -22.60 44.93
CA LYS A 361 5.16 -22.00 46.28
C LYS A 361 3.88 -22.22 47.10
N MET A 362 2.71 -22.10 46.48
CA MET A 362 1.43 -22.31 47.16
C MET A 362 1.19 -23.79 47.45
N ILE A 363 1.49 -24.69 46.50
CA ILE A 363 1.40 -26.15 46.69
C ILE A 363 2.33 -26.60 47.83
N ALA A 364 3.55 -26.08 47.87
CA ALA A 364 4.52 -26.38 48.93
C ALA A 364 3.98 -26.00 50.32
N ARG A 365 3.37 -24.81 50.44
CA ARG A 365 2.72 -24.36 51.68
C ARG A 365 1.53 -25.24 52.06
N LEU A 366 0.69 -25.62 51.10
CA LEU A 366 -0.53 -26.42 51.34
C LEU A 366 -0.22 -27.89 51.68
N SER A 367 0.85 -28.46 51.11
CA SER A 367 1.29 -29.83 51.37
C SER A 367 2.37 -29.92 52.45
N ALA A 368 2.61 -28.82 53.17
CA ALA A 368 3.64 -28.66 54.19
C ALA A 368 5.01 -29.30 53.84
N THR A 369 5.42 -29.09 52.59
CA THR A 369 6.66 -29.62 52.01
C THR A 369 7.47 -28.45 51.44
N SER A 370 8.78 -28.59 51.24
CA SER A 370 9.58 -27.54 50.58
C SER A 370 9.21 -27.38 49.10
N THR A 371 9.45 -26.21 48.51
CA THR A 371 9.30 -25.97 47.06
C THR A 371 10.09 -26.98 46.23
N ARG A 372 11.30 -27.31 46.68
CA ARG A 372 12.16 -28.35 46.07
C ARG A 372 11.55 -29.75 46.17
N GLY A 373 10.87 -30.06 47.29
CA GLY A 373 10.13 -31.31 47.44
C GLY A 373 8.96 -31.42 46.45
N ILE A 374 8.22 -30.33 46.23
CA ILE A 374 7.15 -30.29 45.21
C ILE A 374 7.71 -30.42 43.79
N GLU A 375 8.85 -29.81 43.48
CA GLU A 375 9.54 -29.99 42.19
C GLU A 375 9.95 -31.45 41.95
N SER A 376 10.49 -32.11 42.98
CA SER A 376 10.79 -33.54 42.94
C SER A 376 9.53 -34.38 42.70
N ILE A 377 8.43 -34.06 43.38
CA ILE A 377 7.14 -34.74 43.17
C ILE A 377 6.63 -34.51 41.74
N ARG A 378 6.70 -33.28 41.20
CA ARG A 378 6.31 -32.99 39.82
C ARG A 378 7.14 -33.79 38.82
N TYR A 379 8.45 -33.93 39.04
CA TYR A 379 9.30 -34.78 38.20
C TYR A 379 8.87 -36.26 38.26
N ARG A 380 8.54 -36.78 39.44
CA ARG A 380 8.04 -38.15 39.59
C ARG A 380 6.67 -38.33 38.93
N LEU A 381 5.75 -37.39 39.11
CA LEU A 381 4.44 -37.37 38.47
C LEU A 381 4.57 -37.36 36.95
N HIS A 382 5.51 -36.61 36.39
CA HIS A 382 5.77 -36.58 34.96
C HIS A 382 6.08 -37.97 34.39
N LYS A 383 6.92 -38.75 35.09
CA LYS A 383 7.18 -40.17 34.74
C LYS A 383 5.98 -41.07 34.97
N LYS A 384 5.29 -40.95 36.12
CA LYS A 384 4.13 -41.79 36.46
C LYS A 384 2.94 -41.59 35.51
N LEU A 385 2.78 -40.38 34.98
CA LEU A 385 1.74 -40.03 33.99
C LEU A 385 2.16 -40.33 32.54
N GLY A 386 3.37 -40.86 32.32
CA GLY A 386 3.86 -41.23 30.99
C GLY A 386 4.15 -40.05 30.05
N LEU A 387 4.46 -38.87 30.58
CA LEU A 387 4.63 -37.65 29.79
C LEU A 387 6.02 -37.57 29.13
N GLN A 388 6.08 -37.01 27.92
CA GLN A 388 7.37 -36.69 27.27
C GLN A 388 8.00 -35.43 27.85
N LYS A 389 9.34 -35.27 27.75
CA LYS A 389 10.13 -34.21 28.42
C LYS A 389 9.57 -32.79 28.30
N ASN A 390 8.91 -32.47 27.17
CA ASN A 390 8.38 -31.13 26.88
C ASN A 390 6.88 -30.99 27.14
N GLN A 391 6.21 -32.02 27.66
CA GLN A 391 4.77 -31.99 27.95
C GLN A 391 4.50 -31.44 29.35
N SER A 392 3.58 -30.48 29.42
CA SER A 392 3.13 -29.89 30.68
C SER A 392 2.15 -30.82 31.40
N ILE A 393 2.48 -31.17 32.66
CA ILE A 393 1.57 -31.91 33.56
C ILE A 393 0.22 -31.21 33.66
N LYS A 394 0.20 -29.87 33.73
CA LYS A 394 -1.06 -29.11 33.82
C LYS A 394 -1.92 -29.28 32.57
N ALA A 395 -1.32 -29.17 31.38
CA ALA A 395 -2.03 -29.33 30.13
C ALA A 395 -2.63 -30.74 30.00
N TYR A 396 -1.88 -31.77 30.40
CA TYR A 396 -2.36 -33.14 30.45
C TYR A 396 -3.55 -33.31 31.40
N LEU A 397 -3.45 -32.78 32.63
CA LEU A 397 -4.51 -32.90 33.63
C LEU A 397 -5.78 -32.10 33.30
N CYS A 398 -5.69 -31.06 32.46
CA CYS A 398 -6.85 -30.32 31.94
C CYS A 398 -7.58 -31.06 30.81
N GLY A 399 -7.01 -32.13 30.24
CA GLY A 399 -7.61 -32.92 29.17
C GLY A 399 -8.61 -34.00 29.65
N PHE A 400 -8.78 -34.12 30.97
CA PHE A 400 -9.83 -34.92 31.63
C PHE A 400 -11.05 -34.04 31.89
#